data_AF-A0A960RI00-F1
#
_entry.id   AF-A0A960RI00-F1
#
_cell.length_a   1.000
_cell.length_b   1.000
_cell.length_c   1.000
_cell.angle_alpha   90.00
_cell.angle_beta   90.00
_cell.angle_gamma   90.00
#
_symmetry.space_group_name_H-M   'P 1'
#
loop_
_entity.id
_entity.type
_entity.pdbx_description
1 polymer ?
#
loop_
_entity_poly.entity_id
_entity_poly.type
_entity_poly.pdbx_seq_one_letter_code
_entity_poly.pdbx_strand_id
1 'polypeptide(L)'
;PTMKIPNVINPCLGWRIPLLSMALALLAMYILWPFLHAPVAYQEFVTGPHSWAGIPKMRDARVFSGFLFMTLVTCIALYGLCGRILRRWPSWRESLASAFDMVFASASIWGGVMITQPEDAGFPYLWVMAALVLLIMLIAMALRRDALGDVRNPSALLYGVAGLLLFSIFSGFGISQGLSYFLPDLTAHMPYLMRIMALGPFLLAVCTLFLIVSFVPGDRLCSSLGLALLVSQAGLPLLFFSVLPSHFTHRGVAVPLDPSWRLLGLTMTVAVGAWFSLGRKFSLSRLSAERPLAQLISIPCMMALAVFAGAETRHIPKLWTDDFHLGEQMLPWFQWMDFGKVPFLEFFPFHGFMHITSGAMNALFFDGTVGHYLDSMAILFAVSA
;
A
#
# COMPACT_ATOMS: atom_id res chain seq x y z
N PRO A 1 -43.27 9.56 -29.35
CA PRO A 1 -42.05 8.73 -29.14
C PRO A 1 -41.08 9.46 -28.19
N THR A 2 -41.27 9.27 -26.88
CA THR A 2 -40.33 9.74 -25.87
C THR A 2 -39.03 8.94 -26.02
N MET A 3 -37.96 9.61 -26.44
CA MET A 3 -36.61 9.06 -26.46
C MET A 3 -36.27 8.68 -25.02
N LYS A 4 -36.46 7.41 -24.66
CA LYS A 4 -35.97 6.87 -23.39
C LYS A 4 -34.47 7.04 -23.46
N ILE A 5 -33.94 8.09 -22.82
CA ILE A 5 -32.52 8.15 -22.48
C ILE A 5 -32.28 6.84 -21.75
N PRO A 6 -31.55 5.88 -22.32
CA PRO A 6 -31.37 4.62 -21.65
C PRO A 6 -30.75 4.96 -20.29
N ASN A 7 -31.21 4.31 -19.22
CA ASN A 7 -30.62 4.40 -17.89
C ASN A 7 -29.19 3.82 -17.94
N VAL A 8 -28.30 4.48 -18.69
CA VAL A 8 -26.90 4.10 -18.95
C VAL A 8 -26.03 4.51 -17.79
N ILE A 9 -26.46 5.47 -16.98
CA ILE A 9 -25.79 5.83 -15.73
C ILE A 9 -26.24 4.83 -14.67
N ASN A 10 -25.57 3.68 -14.67
CA ASN A 10 -25.81 2.61 -13.73
C ASN A 10 -25.18 2.97 -12.38
N PRO A 11 -25.92 2.92 -11.25
CA PRO A 11 -25.43 3.37 -9.94
C PRO A 11 -24.17 2.63 -9.48
N CYS A 12 -23.96 1.38 -9.91
CA CYS A 12 -22.80 0.59 -9.48
C CYS A 12 -21.47 1.07 -10.06
N LEU A 13 -21.41 1.66 -11.25
CA LEU A 13 -20.15 2.17 -11.83
C LEU A 13 -20.03 3.69 -11.79
N GLY A 14 -21.15 4.38 -11.53
CA GLY A 14 -21.26 5.83 -11.69
C GLY A 14 -20.25 6.66 -10.89
N TRP A 15 -19.96 6.29 -9.65
CA TRP A 15 -18.98 7.00 -8.81
C TRP A 15 -17.55 6.42 -8.91
N ARG A 16 -17.44 5.12 -9.20
CA ARG A 16 -16.16 4.41 -9.35
C ARG A 16 -15.36 4.91 -10.55
N ILE A 17 -16.00 5.18 -11.68
CA ILE A 17 -15.27 5.67 -12.87
C ILE A 17 -14.65 7.05 -12.61
N PRO A 18 -15.40 8.08 -12.15
CA PRO A 18 -14.84 9.39 -11.81
C PRO A 18 -13.69 9.32 -10.80
N LEU A 19 -13.83 8.54 -9.73
CA LEU A 19 -12.76 8.42 -8.74
C LEU A 19 -11.48 7.82 -9.35
N LEU A 20 -11.59 6.86 -10.28
CA LEU A 20 -10.42 6.21 -10.85
C LEU A 20 -9.76 7.16 -11.84
N SER A 21 -10.57 7.93 -12.55
CA SER A 21 -10.09 9.01 -13.39
C SER A 21 -9.31 10.06 -12.60
N MET A 22 -9.81 10.46 -11.43
CA MET A 22 -9.08 11.35 -10.51
C MET A 22 -7.76 10.70 -10.08
N ALA A 23 -7.79 9.42 -9.73
CA ALA A 23 -6.60 8.67 -9.35
C ALA A 23 -5.53 8.65 -10.49
N LEU A 24 -5.94 8.28 -11.71
CA LEU A 24 -5.05 8.28 -12.88
C LEU A 24 -4.57 9.69 -13.23
N ALA A 25 -5.39 10.71 -13.02
CA ALA A 25 -5.01 12.11 -13.22
C ALA A 25 -3.97 12.58 -12.20
N LEU A 26 -4.10 12.20 -10.92
CA LEU A 26 -3.07 12.45 -9.91
C LEU A 26 -1.75 11.82 -10.29
N LEU A 27 -1.77 10.56 -10.74
CA LEU A 27 -0.57 9.88 -11.24
C LEU A 27 0.05 10.63 -12.42
N ALA A 28 -0.75 11.02 -13.41
CA ALA A 28 -0.28 11.80 -14.54
C ALA A 28 0.32 13.14 -14.11
N MET A 29 -0.31 13.85 -13.16
CA MET A 29 0.21 15.11 -12.64
C MET A 29 1.49 14.94 -11.86
N TYR A 30 1.65 13.85 -11.12
CA TYR A 30 2.90 13.52 -10.46
C TYR A 30 4.02 13.30 -11.49
N ILE A 31 3.76 12.53 -12.57
CA ILE A 31 4.75 12.29 -13.63
C ILE A 31 5.12 13.62 -14.32
N LEU A 32 4.13 14.50 -14.53
CA LEU A 32 4.35 15.82 -15.12
C LEU A 32 4.95 16.83 -14.12
N TRP A 33 4.94 16.54 -12.81
CA TRP A 33 5.34 17.46 -11.75
C TRP A 33 6.70 18.14 -11.98
N PRO A 34 7.77 17.45 -12.41
CA PRO A 34 9.05 18.09 -12.69
C PRO A 34 8.98 19.08 -13.86
N PHE A 35 8.13 18.81 -14.85
CA PHE A 35 7.98 19.62 -16.06
C PHE A 35 7.05 20.82 -15.87
N LEU A 36 6.23 20.82 -14.82
CA LEU A 36 5.33 21.93 -14.48
C LEU A 36 6.04 23.08 -13.76
N HIS A 37 7.30 22.89 -13.37
CA HIS A 37 8.12 23.89 -12.70
C HIS A 37 8.63 24.91 -13.74
N ALA A 38 8.09 26.14 -13.71
CA ALA A 38 8.74 27.28 -14.35
C ALA A 38 9.53 28.03 -13.28
N PRO A 39 10.82 28.31 -13.48
CA PRO A 39 11.60 29.10 -12.52
C PRO A 39 10.94 30.46 -12.35
N VAL A 40 10.66 30.84 -11.10
CA VAL A 40 10.20 32.18 -10.76
C VAL A 40 11.33 32.87 -10.03
N ALA A 41 11.90 33.89 -10.66
CA ALA A 41 12.83 34.80 -10.00
C ALA A 41 11.98 35.83 -9.24
N TYR A 42 11.96 35.74 -7.91
CA TYR A 42 11.46 36.85 -7.09
C TYR A 42 12.52 37.95 -7.10
N GLN A 43 12.13 39.17 -7.50
CA GLN A 43 13.03 40.32 -7.45
C GLN A 43 13.18 40.88 -6.02
N GLU A 44 12.31 40.45 -5.10
CA GLU A 44 12.26 40.90 -3.71
C GLU A 44 12.54 39.74 -2.75
N PHE A 45 13.02 40.06 -1.55
CA PHE A 45 13.26 39.08 -0.49
C PHE A 45 11.94 38.64 0.14
N VAL A 46 11.60 37.35 0.02
CA VAL A 46 10.38 36.76 0.58
C VAL A 46 10.75 35.69 1.61
N THR A 47 10.24 35.83 2.83
CA THR A 47 10.46 34.86 3.91
C THR A 47 9.44 33.71 3.84
N GLY A 48 9.87 32.51 4.24
CA GLY A 48 8.98 31.34 4.41
C GLY A 48 9.46 30.10 3.63
N PRO A 49 9.17 28.88 4.14
CA PRO A 49 9.73 27.63 3.58
C PRO A 49 9.48 27.46 2.07
N HIS A 50 8.29 27.87 1.59
CA HIS A 50 7.93 27.81 0.17
C HIS A 50 8.78 28.74 -0.72
N SER A 51 9.11 29.92 -0.22
CA SER A 51 9.96 30.89 -0.92
C SER A 51 11.41 30.41 -0.98
N TRP A 52 11.91 29.83 0.13
CA TRP A 52 13.25 29.25 0.23
C TRP A 52 13.41 28.00 -0.64
N ALA A 53 12.35 27.19 -0.77
CA ALA A 53 12.31 26.04 -1.67
C ALA A 53 12.12 26.43 -3.15
N GLY A 54 11.96 27.72 -3.45
CA GLY A 54 11.76 28.22 -4.81
C GLY A 54 10.51 27.66 -5.49
N ILE A 55 9.47 27.28 -4.73
CA ILE A 55 8.27 26.64 -5.27
C ILE A 55 7.29 27.73 -5.73
N PRO A 56 7.06 27.90 -7.05
CA PRO A 56 6.18 28.95 -7.52
C PRO A 56 4.72 28.56 -7.34
N LYS A 57 3.90 29.45 -6.76
CA LYS A 57 2.46 29.21 -6.56
C LYS A 57 1.69 28.95 -7.87
N MET A 58 2.20 29.44 -9.00
CA MET A 58 1.68 29.13 -10.33
C MET A 58 1.79 27.63 -10.69
N ARG A 59 2.72 26.90 -10.06
CA ARG A 59 2.81 25.44 -10.19
C ARG A 59 1.53 24.78 -9.70
N ASP A 60 1.02 25.19 -8.54
CA ASP A 60 -0.19 24.62 -7.95
C ASP A 60 -1.39 24.81 -8.88
N ALA A 61 -1.51 26.00 -9.48
CA ALA A 61 -2.57 26.30 -10.45
C ALA A 61 -2.48 25.42 -11.72
N ARG A 62 -1.26 25.20 -12.25
CA ARG A 62 -1.03 24.31 -13.41
C ARG A 62 -1.31 22.86 -13.08
N VAL A 63 -0.86 22.39 -11.91
CA VAL A 63 -1.11 21.04 -11.41
C VAL A 63 -2.61 20.80 -11.25
N PHE A 64 -3.31 21.74 -10.65
CA PHE A 64 -4.77 21.67 -10.51
C PHE A 64 -5.48 21.66 -11.86
N SER A 65 -5.10 22.55 -12.78
CA SER A 65 -5.72 22.61 -14.12
C SER A 65 -5.46 21.35 -14.94
N GLY A 66 -4.22 20.84 -14.91
CA GLY A 66 -3.85 19.59 -15.55
C GLY A 66 -4.55 18.39 -14.93
N PHE A 67 -4.72 18.38 -13.60
CA PHE A 67 -5.49 17.35 -12.89
C PHE A 67 -6.95 17.31 -13.35
N LEU A 68 -7.63 18.46 -13.42
CA LEU A 68 -9.02 18.53 -13.91
C LEU A 68 -9.13 18.05 -15.35
N PHE A 69 -8.23 18.50 -16.23
CA PHE A 69 -8.21 18.08 -17.63
C PHE A 69 -7.99 16.57 -17.78
N MET A 70 -6.97 16.03 -17.11
CA MET A 70 -6.67 14.60 -17.17
C MET A 70 -7.77 13.74 -16.54
N THR A 71 -8.43 14.22 -15.48
CA THR A 71 -9.60 13.55 -14.89
C THR A 71 -10.71 13.44 -15.93
N LEU A 72 -11.03 14.52 -16.64
CA LEU A 72 -12.06 14.50 -17.67
C LEU A 72 -11.72 13.52 -18.81
N VAL A 73 -10.49 13.60 -19.35
CA VAL A 73 -10.04 12.74 -20.45
C VAL A 73 -10.09 11.26 -20.07
N THR A 74 -9.55 10.92 -18.90
CA THR A 74 -9.54 9.53 -18.42
C THR A 74 -10.95 9.04 -18.09
N CYS A 75 -11.83 9.91 -17.60
CA CYS A 75 -13.24 9.58 -17.33
C CYS A 75 -13.99 9.23 -18.60
N ILE A 76 -13.87 10.06 -19.65
CA ILE A 76 -14.47 9.78 -20.96
C ILE A 76 -13.93 8.46 -21.53
N ALA A 77 -12.62 8.24 -21.46
CA ALA A 77 -11.99 7.01 -21.95
C ALA A 77 -12.49 5.76 -21.21
N LEU A 78 -12.55 5.79 -19.87
CA LEU A 78 -13.02 4.69 -19.04
C LEU A 78 -14.51 4.41 -19.24
N TYR A 79 -15.36 5.44 -19.31
CA TYR A 79 -16.78 5.28 -19.64
C TYR A 79 -16.97 4.66 -21.03
N GLY A 80 -16.22 5.12 -22.03
CA GLY A 80 -16.24 4.56 -23.38
C GLY A 80 -15.83 3.08 -23.41
N LEU A 81 -14.75 2.75 -22.71
CA LEU A 81 -14.24 1.38 -22.61
C LEU A 81 -15.22 0.45 -21.87
N CYS A 82 -15.65 0.83 -20.67
CA CYS A 82 -16.60 0.05 -19.89
C CYS A 82 -17.94 -0.11 -20.62
N GLY A 83 -18.41 0.96 -21.27
CA GLY A 83 -19.62 0.92 -22.09
C GLY A 83 -19.52 -0.08 -23.25
N ARG A 84 -18.37 -0.14 -23.94
CA ARG A 84 -18.12 -1.15 -24.98
C ARG A 84 -18.09 -2.57 -24.41
N ILE A 85 -17.40 -2.79 -23.29
CA ILE A 85 -17.32 -4.10 -22.62
C ILE A 85 -18.72 -4.55 -22.18
N LEU A 86 -19.48 -3.70 -21.49
CA LEU A 86 -20.79 -4.06 -20.93
C LEU A 86 -21.91 -4.21 -21.96
N ARG A 87 -21.84 -3.49 -23.10
CA ARG A 87 -22.75 -3.74 -24.23
C ARG A 87 -22.55 -5.13 -24.81
N ARG A 88 -21.31 -5.61 -24.81
CA ARG A 88 -20.94 -6.93 -25.34
C ARG A 88 -21.15 -8.04 -24.31
N TRP A 89 -20.90 -7.77 -23.03
CA TRP A 89 -20.99 -8.72 -21.92
C TRP A 89 -21.66 -8.10 -20.69
N PRO A 90 -23.01 -8.08 -20.65
CA PRO A 90 -23.73 -7.46 -19.54
C PRO A 90 -23.45 -8.11 -18.17
N SER A 91 -23.13 -9.41 -18.13
CA SER A 91 -22.83 -10.18 -16.92
C SER A 91 -21.54 -9.75 -16.21
N TRP A 92 -20.67 -8.99 -16.89
CA TRP A 92 -19.38 -8.54 -16.35
C TRP A 92 -19.46 -7.27 -15.51
N ARG A 93 -20.67 -6.76 -15.28
CA ARG A 93 -20.90 -5.52 -14.52
C ARG A 93 -20.29 -5.57 -13.12
N GLU A 94 -20.60 -6.62 -12.36
CA GLU A 94 -20.11 -6.76 -10.99
C GLU A 94 -18.59 -6.96 -10.97
N SER A 95 -18.08 -7.77 -11.89
CA SER A 95 -16.65 -8.00 -12.09
C SER A 95 -15.88 -6.70 -12.34
N LEU A 96 -16.34 -5.84 -13.25
CA LEU A 96 -15.70 -4.54 -13.49
C LEU A 96 -15.75 -3.65 -12.24
N ALA A 97 -16.89 -3.63 -11.52
CA ALA A 97 -16.99 -2.86 -10.29
C ALA A 97 -15.99 -3.36 -9.23
N SER A 98 -15.87 -4.68 -9.06
CA SER A 98 -14.87 -5.31 -8.20
C SER A 98 -13.44 -4.96 -8.61
N ALA A 99 -13.12 -4.97 -9.91
CA ALA A 99 -11.79 -4.57 -10.39
C ALA A 99 -11.48 -3.11 -10.05
N PHE A 100 -12.45 -2.21 -10.20
CA PHE A 100 -12.29 -0.82 -9.77
C PHE A 100 -12.05 -0.71 -8.26
N ASP A 101 -12.83 -1.43 -7.45
CA ASP A 101 -12.66 -1.43 -5.99
C ASP A 101 -11.25 -1.89 -5.57
N MET A 102 -10.66 -2.85 -6.29
CA MET A 102 -9.29 -3.31 -6.01
C MET A 102 -8.23 -2.28 -6.38
N VAL A 103 -8.41 -1.59 -7.51
CA VAL A 103 -7.52 -0.48 -7.89
C VAL A 103 -7.64 0.65 -6.87
N PHE A 104 -8.84 0.96 -6.39
CA PHE A 104 -9.04 1.94 -5.32
C PHE A 104 -8.41 1.54 -4.01
N ALA A 105 -8.59 0.30 -3.57
CA ALA A 105 -7.97 -0.17 -2.34
C ALA A 105 -6.45 0.03 -2.42
N SER A 106 -5.83 -0.37 -3.53
CA SER A 106 -4.39 -0.21 -3.76
C SER A 106 -3.96 1.27 -3.81
N ALA A 107 -4.72 2.10 -4.53
CA ALA A 107 -4.47 3.54 -4.62
C ALA A 107 -4.69 4.27 -3.29
N SER A 108 -5.64 3.82 -2.47
CA SER A 108 -5.95 4.40 -1.16
C SER A 108 -4.89 4.07 -0.12
N ILE A 109 -4.35 2.85 -0.12
CA ILE A 109 -3.21 2.47 0.72
C ILE A 109 -2.04 3.42 0.44
N TRP A 110 -1.69 3.61 -0.83
CA TRP A 110 -0.60 4.52 -1.17
C TRP A 110 -0.96 5.99 -0.98
N GLY A 111 -2.20 6.39 -1.26
CA GLY A 111 -2.69 7.73 -0.97
C GLY A 111 -2.54 8.08 0.51
N GLY A 112 -2.82 7.12 1.39
CA GLY A 112 -2.52 7.21 2.82
C GLY A 112 -1.04 7.44 3.09
N VAL A 113 -0.17 6.61 2.50
CA VAL A 113 1.30 6.76 2.63
C VAL A 113 1.79 8.14 2.15
N MET A 114 1.25 8.66 1.04
CA MET A 114 1.63 10.01 0.56
C MET A 114 1.20 11.13 1.51
N ILE A 115 0.05 10.97 2.17
CA ILE A 115 -0.47 11.94 3.14
C ILE A 115 0.38 11.90 4.42
N THR A 116 0.77 10.72 4.88
CA THR A 116 1.57 10.57 6.10
C THR A 116 3.05 10.86 5.88
N GLN A 117 3.59 10.57 4.70
CA GLN A 117 5.04 10.63 4.39
C GLN A 117 5.33 11.36 3.06
N PRO A 118 5.07 12.67 2.97
CA PRO A 118 5.24 13.43 1.73
C PRO A 118 6.71 13.56 1.29
N GLU A 119 7.68 13.47 2.21
CA GLU A 119 9.11 13.62 1.92
C GLU A 119 9.74 12.35 1.33
N ASP A 120 9.21 11.18 1.69
CA ASP A 120 9.65 9.86 1.22
C ASP A 120 8.82 9.33 0.05
N ALA A 121 7.97 10.19 -0.52
CA ALA A 121 7.18 9.97 -1.72
C ALA A 121 8.03 9.87 -3.00
N GLY A 122 9.04 8.99 -2.98
CA GLY A 122 9.69 8.49 -4.18
C GLY A 122 8.65 7.91 -5.14
N PHE A 123 9.00 7.95 -6.43
CA PHE A 123 8.23 7.55 -7.61
C PHE A 123 6.99 6.67 -7.32
N PRO A 124 5.80 6.96 -7.88
CA PRO A 124 4.51 6.35 -7.53
C PRO A 124 4.40 4.92 -8.10
N TYR A 125 5.33 4.05 -7.71
CA TYR A 125 5.45 2.68 -8.16
C TYR A 125 4.13 1.96 -7.96
N LEU A 126 3.47 2.13 -6.82
CA LEU A 126 2.17 1.52 -6.54
C LEU A 126 1.03 1.98 -7.47
N TRP A 127 1.05 3.23 -7.95
CA TRP A 127 0.06 3.71 -8.92
C TRP A 127 0.32 3.18 -10.33
N VAL A 128 1.59 3.18 -10.75
CA VAL A 128 1.99 2.61 -12.05
C VAL A 128 1.68 1.11 -12.03
N MET A 129 1.97 0.42 -10.93
CA MET A 129 1.65 -0.99 -10.77
C MET A 129 0.15 -1.23 -10.72
N ALA A 130 -0.65 -0.41 -10.02
CA ALA A 130 -2.12 -0.54 -10.02
C ALA A 130 -2.71 -0.32 -11.43
N ALA A 131 -2.18 0.65 -12.19
CA ALA A 131 -2.58 0.89 -13.58
C ALA A 131 -2.16 -0.26 -14.51
N LEU A 132 -0.96 -0.82 -14.33
CA LEU A 132 -0.48 -1.99 -15.07
C LEU A 132 -1.27 -3.25 -14.71
N VAL A 133 -1.62 -3.45 -13.45
CA VAL A 133 -2.50 -4.54 -12.98
C VAL A 133 -3.83 -4.45 -13.70
N LEU A 134 -4.47 -3.28 -13.71
CA LEU A 134 -5.73 -3.07 -14.41
C LEU A 134 -5.59 -3.33 -15.92
N LEU A 135 -4.52 -2.85 -16.54
CA LEU A 135 -4.27 -3.04 -17.97
C LEU A 135 -4.04 -4.52 -18.30
N ILE A 136 -3.22 -5.22 -17.52
CA ILE A 136 -2.92 -6.65 -17.69
C ILE A 136 -4.17 -7.48 -17.45
N MET A 137 -5.00 -7.12 -16.47
CA MET A 137 -6.31 -7.73 -16.28
C MET A 137 -7.19 -7.56 -17.52
N LEU A 138 -7.30 -6.34 -18.05
CA LEU A 138 -8.10 -6.06 -19.24
C LEU A 138 -7.60 -6.83 -20.47
N ILE A 139 -6.28 -6.97 -20.61
CA ILE A 139 -5.66 -7.76 -21.69
C ILE A 139 -5.91 -9.26 -21.50
N ALA A 140 -5.70 -9.79 -20.29
CA ALA A 140 -5.95 -11.21 -19.99
C ALA A 140 -7.42 -11.58 -20.24
N MET A 141 -8.34 -10.69 -19.89
CA MET A 141 -9.77 -10.83 -20.14
C MET A 141 -10.11 -10.79 -21.64
N ALA A 142 -9.40 -9.97 -22.43
CA ALA A 142 -9.57 -9.93 -23.88
C ALA A 142 -9.01 -11.17 -24.60
N LEU A 143 -7.90 -11.73 -24.11
CA LEU A 143 -7.18 -12.85 -24.76
C LEU A 143 -7.81 -14.22 -24.52
N ARG A 144 -8.44 -14.47 -23.36
CA ARG A 144 -9.10 -15.75 -23.02
C ARG A 144 -10.62 -15.71 -23.11
N ARG A 145 -11.14 -14.96 -24.08
CA ARG A 145 -12.57 -14.76 -24.37
C ARG A 145 -13.43 -16.05 -24.36
N ASP A 146 -12.88 -17.16 -24.85
CA ASP A 146 -13.61 -18.42 -25.07
C ASP A 146 -13.60 -19.32 -23.83
N ALA A 147 -12.53 -19.26 -23.02
CA ALA A 147 -12.43 -20.01 -21.76
C ALA A 147 -13.16 -19.32 -20.60
N LEU A 148 -13.34 -18.00 -20.68
CA LEU A 148 -14.02 -17.19 -19.66
C LEU A 148 -15.55 -17.20 -19.80
N GLY A 149 -16.09 -17.63 -20.94
CA GLY A 149 -17.53 -17.79 -21.15
C GLY A 149 -18.18 -18.80 -20.19
N ASP A 150 -17.43 -19.81 -19.76
CA ASP A 150 -17.87 -20.85 -18.82
C ASP A 150 -17.54 -20.56 -17.35
N VAL A 151 -16.83 -19.45 -17.07
CA VAL A 151 -16.48 -19.12 -15.68
C VAL A 151 -17.72 -18.61 -14.96
N ARG A 152 -18.29 -19.46 -14.11
CA ARG A 152 -19.48 -19.15 -13.28
C ARG A 152 -19.29 -17.92 -12.38
N ASN A 153 -18.05 -17.53 -12.07
CA ASN A 153 -17.76 -16.40 -11.20
C ASN A 153 -16.54 -15.57 -11.69
N PRO A 154 -16.76 -14.64 -12.64
CA PRO A 154 -15.68 -13.81 -13.20
C PRO A 154 -15.06 -12.83 -12.18
N SER A 155 -15.79 -12.44 -11.12
CA SER A 155 -15.23 -11.58 -10.08
C SER A 155 -14.18 -12.32 -9.25
N ALA A 156 -14.39 -13.60 -8.94
CA ALA A 156 -13.39 -14.41 -8.23
C ALA A 156 -12.05 -14.48 -8.98
N LEU A 157 -12.09 -14.62 -10.31
CA LEU A 157 -10.89 -14.62 -11.15
C LEU A 157 -10.16 -13.28 -11.06
N LEU A 158 -10.89 -12.17 -11.16
CA LEU A 158 -10.32 -10.83 -11.00
C LEU A 158 -9.67 -10.67 -9.62
N TYR A 159 -10.36 -11.07 -8.55
CA TYR A 159 -9.80 -11.04 -7.20
C TYR A 159 -8.49 -11.85 -7.10
N GLY A 160 -8.43 -13.02 -7.74
CA GLY A 160 -7.22 -13.84 -7.77
C GLY A 160 -6.08 -13.20 -8.54
N VAL A 161 -6.35 -12.58 -9.69
CA VAL A 161 -5.33 -11.91 -10.51
C VAL A 161 -4.78 -10.67 -9.81
N ALA A 162 -5.66 -9.81 -9.31
CA ALA A 162 -5.24 -8.60 -8.62
C ALA A 162 -4.54 -8.94 -7.29
N GLY A 163 -5.06 -9.92 -6.55
CA GLY A 163 -4.40 -10.44 -5.35
C GLY A 163 -3.00 -10.98 -5.64
N LEU A 164 -2.84 -11.79 -6.70
CA LEU A 164 -1.54 -12.32 -7.12
C LEU A 164 -0.54 -11.19 -7.38
N LEU A 165 -0.92 -10.20 -8.20
CA LEU A 165 -0.01 -9.12 -8.57
C LEU A 165 0.33 -8.21 -7.37
N LEU A 166 -0.67 -7.87 -6.56
CA LEU A 166 -0.49 -7.05 -5.36
C LEU A 166 0.40 -7.75 -4.33
N PHE A 167 0.07 -9.00 -3.98
CA PHE A 167 0.82 -9.76 -2.98
C PHE A 167 2.23 -10.07 -3.44
N SER A 168 2.47 -10.30 -4.73
CA SER A 168 3.83 -10.49 -5.24
C SER A 168 4.72 -9.27 -5.04
N ILE A 169 4.22 -8.05 -5.29
CA ILE A 169 4.98 -6.81 -5.04
C ILE A 169 5.34 -6.71 -3.56
N PHE A 170 4.35 -6.84 -2.69
CA PHE A 170 4.54 -6.69 -1.26
C PHE A 170 5.31 -7.84 -0.62
N SER A 171 5.23 -9.04 -1.19
CA SER A 171 6.10 -10.16 -0.82
C SER A 171 7.55 -9.84 -1.14
N GLY A 172 7.80 -9.13 -2.24
CA GLY A 172 9.08 -8.56 -2.58
C GLY A 172 9.61 -7.57 -1.53
N PHE A 173 8.76 -6.62 -1.12
CA PHE A 173 9.07 -5.71 -0.01
C PHE A 173 9.33 -6.45 1.30
N GLY A 174 8.52 -7.46 1.62
CA GLY A 174 8.70 -8.29 2.82
C GLY A 174 10.03 -9.02 2.81
N ILE A 175 10.40 -9.66 1.70
CA ILE A 175 11.71 -10.30 1.54
C ILE A 175 12.83 -9.28 1.74
N SER A 176 12.73 -8.10 1.12
CA SER A 176 13.72 -7.04 1.31
C SER A 176 13.83 -6.59 2.76
N GLN A 177 12.69 -6.44 3.47
CA GLN A 177 12.65 -6.04 4.87
C GLN A 177 13.31 -7.10 5.76
N GLY A 178 12.95 -8.38 5.57
CA GLY A 178 13.54 -9.49 6.29
C GLY A 178 15.06 -9.58 6.05
N LEU A 179 15.51 -9.48 4.80
CA LEU A 179 16.93 -9.48 4.47
C LEU A 179 17.66 -8.28 5.09
N SER A 180 17.08 -7.08 5.05
CA SER A 180 17.68 -5.90 5.66
C SER A 180 17.88 -6.08 7.16
N TYR A 181 16.95 -6.72 7.84
CA TYR A 181 17.01 -6.93 9.29
C TYR A 181 17.97 -8.07 9.67
N PHE A 182 17.94 -9.21 8.97
CA PHE A 182 18.79 -10.36 9.33
C PHE A 182 20.21 -10.30 8.75
N LEU A 183 20.43 -9.48 7.73
CA LEU A 183 21.72 -9.31 7.05
C LEU A 183 22.07 -7.81 6.99
N PRO A 184 22.47 -7.20 8.11
CA PRO A 184 22.68 -5.75 8.23
C PRO A 184 23.69 -5.20 7.21
N ASP A 185 24.68 -5.98 6.78
CA ASP A 185 25.65 -5.56 5.76
C ASP A 185 25.00 -5.24 4.41
N LEU A 186 23.84 -5.84 4.11
CA LEU A 186 23.09 -5.53 2.90
C LEU A 186 22.35 -4.19 2.97
N THR A 187 22.23 -3.59 4.17
CA THR A 187 21.52 -2.31 4.40
C THR A 187 22.06 -1.19 3.51
N ALA A 188 23.38 -1.15 3.28
CA ALA A 188 24.01 -0.16 2.40
C ALA A 188 23.53 -0.24 0.93
N HIS A 189 23.05 -1.40 0.51
CA HIS A 189 22.55 -1.65 -0.84
C HIS A 189 21.02 -1.68 -0.92
N MET A 190 20.31 -1.44 0.18
CA MET A 190 18.86 -1.57 0.26
C MET A 190 18.08 -0.72 -0.73
N PRO A 191 18.45 0.53 -1.06
CA PRO A 191 17.70 1.28 -2.08
C PRO A 191 17.64 0.57 -3.44
N TYR A 192 18.69 -0.18 -3.80
CA TYR A 192 18.75 -0.94 -5.04
C TYR A 192 18.10 -2.33 -4.87
N LEU A 193 18.38 -3.01 -3.77
CA LEU A 193 17.78 -4.32 -3.45
C LEU A 193 16.26 -4.22 -3.33
N MET A 194 15.71 -3.21 -2.65
CA MET A 194 14.26 -2.98 -2.57
C MET A 194 13.63 -2.84 -3.96
N ARG A 195 14.28 -2.12 -4.89
CA ARG A 195 13.75 -1.97 -6.26
C ARG A 195 13.76 -3.30 -7.00
N ILE A 196 14.84 -4.07 -6.93
CA ILE A 196 14.94 -5.39 -7.56
C ILE A 196 13.96 -6.37 -6.92
N MET A 197 13.92 -6.41 -5.59
CA MET A 197 13.11 -7.34 -4.83
C MET A 197 11.63 -7.01 -4.90
N ALA A 198 11.23 -5.75 -5.14
CA ALA A 198 9.84 -5.42 -5.44
C ALA A 198 9.47 -5.71 -6.90
N LEU A 199 10.34 -5.34 -7.85
CA LEU A 199 10.05 -5.47 -9.29
C LEU A 199 10.15 -6.91 -9.79
N GLY A 200 11.12 -7.68 -9.29
CA GLY A 200 11.38 -9.06 -9.71
C GLY A 200 10.20 -9.99 -9.49
N PRO A 201 9.68 -10.14 -8.26
CA PRO A 201 8.49 -10.92 -7.96
C PRO A 201 7.24 -10.43 -8.71
N PHE A 202 7.10 -9.12 -8.93
CA PHE A 202 6.01 -8.58 -9.75
C PHE A 202 6.11 -9.04 -11.21
N LEU A 203 7.28 -8.89 -11.85
CA LEU A 203 7.50 -9.36 -13.22
C LEU A 203 7.30 -10.88 -13.32
N LEU A 204 7.78 -11.64 -12.33
CA LEU A 204 7.54 -13.08 -12.23
C LEU A 204 6.05 -13.40 -12.12
N ALA A 205 5.27 -12.62 -11.36
CA ALA A 205 3.83 -12.78 -11.25
C ALA A 205 3.11 -12.46 -12.56
N VAL A 206 3.53 -11.43 -13.29
CA VAL A 206 3.02 -11.10 -14.64
C VAL A 206 3.32 -12.24 -15.61
N CYS A 207 4.55 -12.76 -15.63
CA CYS A 207 4.91 -13.91 -16.45
C CYS A 207 4.12 -15.16 -16.05
N THR A 208 3.97 -15.43 -14.76
CA THR A 208 3.19 -16.57 -14.23
C THR A 208 1.74 -16.45 -14.64
N LEU A 209 1.15 -15.26 -14.51
CA LEU A 209 -0.21 -14.98 -14.95
C LEU A 209 -0.34 -15.19 -16.46
N PHE A 210 0.59 -14.67 -17.25
CA PHE A 210 0.60 -14.88 -18.70
C PHE A 210 0.67 -16.37 -19.06
N LEU A 211 1.52 -17.15 -18.39
CA LEU A 211 1.64 -18.59 -18.61
C LEU A 211 0.36 -19.34 -18.20
N ILE A 212 -0.21 -19.00 -17.04
CA ILE A 212 -1.47 -19.58 -16.56
C ILE A 212 -2.59 -19.27 -17.56
N VAL A 213 -2.75 -18.00 -17.92
CA VAL A 213 -3.79 -17.55 -18.84
C VAL A 213 -3.57 -18.10 -20.24
N SER A 214 -2.35 -18.35 -20.71
CA SER A 214 -2.10 -18.83 -22.08
C SER A 214 -2.16 -20.36 -22.20
N PHE A 215 -1.63 -21.09 -21.22
CA PHE A 215 -1.37 -22.53 -21.36
C PHE A 215 -2.19 -23.42 -20.43
N VAL A 216 -2.80 -22.91 -19.35
CA VAL A 216 -3.59 -23.74 -18.44
C VAL A 216 -5.03 -23.91 -18.97
N PRO A 217 -5.53 -25.16 -19.07
CA PRO A 217 -6.93 -25.45 -19.40
C PRO A 217 -7.93 -24.75 -18.46
N GLY A 218 -9.10 -24.38 -18.98
CA GLY A 218 -10.09 -23.58 -18.24
C GLY A 218 -10.56 -24.22 -16.93
N ASP A 219 -10.71 -25.54 -16.90
CA ASP A 219 -11.07 -26.33 -15.72
C ASP A 219 -10.02 -26.25 -14.59
N ARG A 220 -8.74 -26.06 -14.94
CA ARG A 220 -7.62 -25.94 -13.99
C ARG A 220 -7.19 -24.50 -13.72
N LEU A 221 -7.78 -23.53 -14.40
CA LEU A 221 -7.38 -22.12 -14.32
C LEU A 221 -7.46 -21.60 -12.88
N CYS A 222 -8.59 -21.86 -12.21
CA CYS A 222 -8.82 -21.41 -10.84
C CYS A 222 -7.87 -22.09 -9.85
N SER A 223 -7.58 -23.39 -10.01
CA SER A 223 -6.63 -24.10 -9.13
C SER A 223 -5.20 -23.59 -9.30
N SER A 224 -4.76 -23.35 -10.54
CA SER A 224 -3.42 -22.83 -10.83
C SER A 224 -3.26 -21.39 -10.34
N LEU A 225 -4.28 -20.56 -10.53
CA LEU A 225 -4.29 -19.19 -10.01
C LEU A 225 -4.33 -19.18 -8.47
N GLY A 226 -5.09 -20.08 -7.85
CA GLY A 226 -5.15 -20.22 -6.41
C GLY A 226 -3.80 -20.62 -5.80
N LEU A 227 -3.07 -21.53 -6.44
CA LEU A 227 -1.71 -21.89 -6.05
C LEU A 227 -0.75 -20.70 -6.19
N ALA A 228 -0.77 -20.01 -7.33
CA ALA A 228 0.05 -18.81 -7.55
C ALA A 228 -0.26 -17.73 -6.51
N LEU A 229 -1.53 -17.51 -6.19
CA LEU A 229 -1.98 -16.57 -5.16
C LEU A 229 -1.46 -16.95 -3.77
N LEU A 230 -1.45 -18.23 -3.40
CA LEU A 230 -0.88 -18.68 -2.12
C LEU A 230 0.64 -18.45 -2.07
N VAL A 231 1.36 -18.78 -3.14
CA VAL A 231 2.82 -18.56 -3.23
C VAL A 231 3.16 -17.08 -3.15
N SER A 232 2.36 -16.22 -3.80
CA SER A 232 2.58 -14.76 -3.77
C SER A 232 2.47 -14.14 -2.38
N GLN A 233 1.82 -14.82 -1.42
CA GLN A 233 1.70 -14.34 -0.04
C GLN A 233 2.90 -14.75 0.85
N ALA A 234 3.82 -15.58 0.36
CA ALA A 234 4.85 -16.21 1.19
C ALA A 234 5.84 -15.22 1.82
N GLY A 235 6.15 -14.11 1.15
CA GLY A 235 7.00 -13.06 1.71
C GLY A 235 6.25 -12.02 2.54
N LEU A 236 4.91 -11.98 2.53
CA LEU A 236 4.14 -10.97 3.26
C LEU A 236 4.38 -11.00 4.78
N PRO A 237 4.50 -12.16 5.46
CA PRO A 237 4.77 -12.17 6.90
C PRO A 237 6.07 -11.45 7.30
N LEU A 238 7.04 -11.34 6.39
CA LEU A 238 8.28 -10.60 6.66
C LEU A 238 8.07 -9.08 6.74
N LEU A 239 6.91 -8.58 6.31
CA LEU A 239 6.54 -7.19 6.47
C LEU A 239 6.31 -6.79 7.93
N PHE A 240 6.01 -7.74 8.83
CA PHE A 240 5.92 -7.43 10.26
C PHE A 240 7.24 -6.90 10.84
N PHE A 241 8.39 -7.21 10.22
CA PHE A 241 9.69 -6.66 10.63
C PHE A 241 9.86 -5.16 10.32
N SER A 242 8.86 -4.51 9.70
CA SER A 242 8.83 -3.06 9.57
C SER A 242 8.63 -2.32 10.90
N VAL A 243 8.08 -2.98 11.92
CA VAL A 243 7.93 -2.39 13.27
C VAL A 243 9.21 -2.45 14.10
N LEU A 244 10.23 -3.17 13.64
CA LEU A 244 11.51 -3.22 14.32
C LEU A 244 12.38 -2.02 13.89
N PRO A 245 13.22 -1.47 14.79
CA PRO A 245 14.21 -0.47 14.43
C PRO A 245 15.06 -0.95 13.26
N SER A 246 15.10 -0.15 12.20
CA SER A 246 15.94 -0.44 11.04
C SER A 246 17.41 -0.20 11.37
N HIS A 247 18.30 -1.07 10.91
CA HIS A 247 19.72 -0.76 10.90
C HIS A 247 19.97 0.50 10.06
N PHE A 248 20.87 1.38 10.51
CA PHE A 248 21.29 2.53 9.71
C PHE A 248 22.74 2.36 9.28
N THR A 249 23.12 2.99 8.18
CA THR A 249 24.51 2.96 7.72
C THR A 249 25.21 4.23 8.13
N HIS A 250 26.31 4.09 8.86
CA HIS A 250 27.21 5.19 9.21
C HIS A 250 28.59 4.93 8.59
N ARG A 251 29.02 5.82 7.69
CA ARG A 251 30.31 5.69 6.96
C ARG A 251 30.48 4.33 6.27
N GLY A 252 29.40 3.81 5.69
CA GLY A 252 29.39 2.52 4.97
C GLY A 252 29.33 1.28 5.87
N VAL A 253 29.33 1.44 7.19
CA VAL A 253 29.16 0.35 8.15
C VAL A 253 27.73 0.35 8.66
N ALA A 254 27.09 -0.82 8.68
CA ALA A 254 25.79 -0.98 9.30
C ALA A 254 25.93 -0.87 10.83
N VAL A 255 25.20 0.06 11.42
CA VAL A 255 25.07 0.22 12.86
C VAL A 255 23.79 -0.47 13.29
N PRO A 256 23.87 -1.56 14.07
CA PRO A 256 22.69 -2.23 14.54
C PRO A 256 21.95 -1.37 15.57
N LEU A 257 20.62 -1.30 15.44
CA LEU A 257 19.72 -0.85 16.47
C LEU A 257 19.00 -2.09 16.96
N ASP A 258 19.43 -2.63 18.11
CA ASP A 258 18.87 -3.86 18.64
C ASP A 258 17.49 -3.57 19.23
N PRO A 259 16.39 -4.16 18.69
CA PRO A 259 15.10 -4.06 19.35
C PRO A 259 15.12 -4.75 20.71
N SER A 260 14.17 -4.39 21.57
CA SER A 260 13.91 -5.22 22.75
C SER A 260 13.57 -6.65 22.32
N TRP A 261 14.05 -7.62 23.08
CA TRP A 261 13.72 -9.04 22.86
C TRP A 261 12.21 -9.30 22.89
N ARG A 262 11.45 -8.47 23.61
CA ARG A 262 9.99 -8.53 23.70
C ARG A 262 9.35 -8.20 22.35
N LEU A 263 9.77 -7.09 21.74
CA LEU A 263 9.26 -6.67 20.44
C LEU A 263 9.66 -7.67 19.36
N LEU A 264 10.92 -8.10 19.34
CA LEU A 264 11.39 -9.12 18.41
C LEU A 264 10.61 -10.44 18.56
N GLY A 265 10.38 -10.89 19.79
CA GLY A 265 9.60 -12.10 20.08
C GLY A 265 8.15 -12.00 19.62
N LEU A 266 7.50 -10.86 19.84
CA LEU A 266 6.14 -10.59 19.36
C LEU A 266 6.08 -10.61 17.83
N THR A 267 6.97 -9.87 17.16
CA THR A 267 7.06 -9.79 15.70
C THR A 267 7.31 -11.15 15.08
N MET A 268 8.23 -11.95 15.64
CA MET A 268 8.48 -13.32 15.21
C MET A 268 7.24 -14.21 15.36
N THR A 269 6.55 -14.10 16.50
CA THR A 269 5.35 -14.90 16.78
C THR A 269 4.23 -14.62 15.77
N VAL A 270 3.96 -13.35 15.47
CA VAL A 270 2.92 -12.99 14.49
C VAL A 270 3.31 -13.39 13.06
N ALA A 271 4.59 -13.26 12.69
CA ALA A 271 5.09 -13.68 11.38
C ALA A 271 4.98 -15.21 11.19
N VAL A 272 5.41 -15.99 12.19
CA VAL A 272 5.28 -17.47 12.18
C VAL A 272 3.82 -17.89 12.16
N GLY A 273 2.95 -17.23 12.94
CA GLY A 273 1.51 -17.45 12.90
C GLY A 273 0.91 -17.21 11.52
N ALA A 274 1.37 -16.17 10.81
CA ALA A 274 0.94 -15.89 9.45
C ALA A 274 1.40 -16.94 8.43
N TRP A 275 2.65 -17.41 8.51
CA TRP A 275 3.12 -18.54 7.71
C TRP A 275 2.36 -19.84 8.01
N PHE A 276 2.07 -20.12 9.28
CA PHE A 276 1.27 -21.29 9.66
C PHE A 276 -0.14 -21.22 9.07
N SER A 277 -0.80 -20.06 9.14
CA SER A 277 -2.09 -19.80 8.48
C SER A 277 -2.02 -20.06 6.97
N LEU A 278 -0.97 -19.56 6.31
CA LEU A 278 -0.75 -19.77 4.87
C LEU A 278 -0.51 -21.25 4.52
N GLY A 279 0.33 -21.94 5.30
CA GLY A 279 0.59 -23.37 5.16
C GLY A 279 -0.67 -24.22 5.33
N ARG A 280 -1.52 -23.89 6.30
CA ARG A 280 -2.83 -24.53 6.47
C ARG A 280 -3.72 -24.31 5.25
N LYS A 281 -3.79 -23.09 4.71
CA LYS A 281 -4.57 -22.80 3.50
C LYS A 281 -4.07 -23.55 2.28
N PHE A 282 -2.74 -23.69 2.14
CA PHE A 282 -2.11 -24.47 1.09
C PHE A 282 -2.40 -25.98 1.20
N SER A 283 -2.33 -26.56 2.40
CA SER A 283 -2.70 -27.96 2.60
C SER A 283 -4.19 -28.19 2.31
N LEU A 284 -5.06 -27.27 2.74
CA LEU A 284 -6.49 -27.35 2.50
C LEU A 284 -6.88 -27.15 1.03
N SER A 285 -6.14 -26.35 0.26
CA SER A 285 -6.39 -26.15 -1.17
C SER A 285 -6.05 -27.39 -1.99
N ARG A 286 -5.17 -28.27 -1.51
CA ARG A 286 -4.88 -29.57 -2.15
C ARG A 286 -6.01 -30.58 -1.97
N LEU A 287 -6.82 -30.44 -0.92
CA LEU A 287 -7.90 -31.38 -0.59
C LEU A 287 -9.23 -31.05 -1.26
N SER A 288 -9.37 -29.85 -1.82
CA SER A 288 -10.63 -29.38 -2.41
C SER A 288 -10.34 -28.54 -3.65
N ALA A 289 -10.70 -29.08 -4.81
CA ALA A 289 -10.44 -28.45 -6.11
C ALA A 289 -11.26 -27.17 -6.34
N GLU A 290 -12.35 -26.96 -5.59
CA GLU A 290 -13.35 -25.91 -5.88
C GLU A 290 -13.46 -24.85 -4.78
N ARG A 291 -12.35 -24.46 -4.15
CA ARG A 291 -12.40 -23.37 -3.17
C ARG A 291 -12.45 -22.00 -3.87
N PRO A 292 -13.32 -21.09 -3.42
CA PRO A 292 -13.30 -19.71 -3.90
C PRO A 292 -11.94 -19.06 -3.63
N LEU A 293 -11.38 -18.37 -4.63
CA LEU A 293 -10.05 -17.74 -4.57
C LEU A 293 -9.90 -16.78 -3.38
N ALA A 294 -10.97 -16.05 -3.03
CA ALA A 294 -10.99 -15.16 -1.87
C ALA A 294 -10.71 -15.88 -0.55
N GLN A 295 -11.11 -17.15 -0.40
CA GLN A 295 -10.85 -17.93 0.82
C GLN A 295 -9.38 -18.34 0.96
N LEU A 296 -8.58 -18.23 -0.10
CA LEU A 296 -7.14 -18.52 -0.09
C LEU A 296 -6.31 -17.34 0.42
N ILE A 297 -6.89 -16.15 0.57
CA ILE A 297 -6.20 -14.97 1.12
C ILE A 297 -6.06 -15.11 2.63
N SER A 298 -4.83 -15.14 3.15
CA SER A 298 -4.54 -15.26 4.58
C SER A 298 -4.74 -13.92 5.29
N ILE A 299 -5.67 -13.86 6.26
CA ILE A 299 -5.93 -12.63 7.03
C ILE A 299 -4.66 -12.14 7.76
N PRO A 300 -3.87 -12.99 8.44
CA PRO A 300 -2.60 -12.55 9.02
C PRO A 300 -1.60 -11.98 8.00
N CYS A 301 -1.60 -12.45 6.75
CA CYS A 301 -0.76 -11.87 5.71
C CYS A 301 -1.27 -10.49 5.25
N MET A 302 -2.59 -10.28 5.25
CA MET A 302 -3.18 -8.97 5.01
C MET A 302 -2.87 -7.99 6.14
N MET A 303 -2.87 -8.45 7.39
CA MET A 303 -2.44 -7.64 8.53
C MET A 303 -0.98 -7.18 8.36
N ALA A 304 -0.10 -8.04 7.86
CA ALA A 304 1.29 -7.66 7.61
C ALA A 304 1.43 -6.49 6.60
N LEU A 305 0.54 -6.42 5.59
CA LEU A 305 0.46 -5.28 4.67
C LEU A 305 0.02 -4.00 5.39
N ALA A 306 -1.00 -4.12 6.24
CA ALA A 306 -1.56 -3.00 6.97
C ALA A 306 -0.54 -2.44 7.97
N VAL A 307 0.16 -3.32 8.69
CA VAL A 307 1.29 -2.98 9.56
C VAL A 307 2.39 -2.28 8.77
N PHE A 308 2.80 -2.80 7.62
CA PHE A 308 3.83 -2.16 6.79
C PHE A 308 3.42 -0.79 6.24
N ALA A 309 2.13 -0.61 5.91
CA ALA A 309 1.62 0.68 5.46
C ALA A 309 1.57 1.72 6.60
N GLY A 310 1.35 1.27 7.84
CA GLY A 310 1.28 2.13 9.03
C GLY A 310 2.62 2.34 9.76
N ALA A 311 3.54 1.39 9.66
CA ALA A 311 4.87 1.47 10.26
C ALA A 311 5.80 2.25 9.31
N GLU A 312 6.17 3.47 9.69
CA GLU A 312 7.09 4.27 8.89
C GLU A 312 8.43 3.53 8.77
N THR A 313 8.91 3.29 7.55
CA THR A 313 9.99 2.31 7.33
C THR A 313 11.41 2.82 7.63
N ARG A 314 11.59 3.97 8.30
CA ARG A 314 12.91 4.58 8.47
C ARG A 314 13.05 5.39 9.76
N HIS A 315 13.35 4.70 10.84
CA HIS A 315 13.72 5.37 12.07
C HIS A 315 15.23 5.27 12.27
N ILE A 316 15.93 6.28 11.76
CA ILE A 316 17.03 6.82 12.55
C ILE A 316 16.33 7.46 13.76
N PRO A 317 16.72 7.15 15.01
CA PRO A 317 16.20 7.86 16.18
C PRO A 317 16.32 9.36 15.94
N LYS A 318 15.18 10.03 15.80
CA LYS A 318 15.08 11.45 15.53
C LYS A 318 14.37 12.08 16.70
N LEU A 319 15.02 13.09 17.26
CA LEU A 319 14.33 14.03 18.13
C LEU A 319 13.49 14.94 17.24
N TRP A 320 12.23 15.14 17.59
CA TRP A 320 11.45 16.20 16.98
C TRP A 320 12.13 17.54 17.22
N THR A 321 12.19 18.34 16.17
CA THR A 321 12.65 19.74 16.24
C THR A 321 11.58 20.65 16.83
N ASP A 322 10.37 20.14 17.00
CA ASP A 322 9.23 20.82 17.60
C ASP A 322 9.07 20.34 19.05
N ASP A 323 9.78 21.02 19.95
CA ASP A 323 9.78 20.71 21.38
C ASP A 323 8.39 20.85 22.01
N PHE A 324 7.53 21.72 21.45
CA PHE A 324 6.17 21.93 21.94
C PHE A 324 5.32 20.67 21.69
N HIS A 325 5.24 20.22 20.44
CA HIS A 325 4.47 19.02 20.13
C HIS A 325 5.10 17.79 20.78
N LEU A 326 6.42 17.69 20.85
CA LEU A 326 7.07 16.57 21.54
C LEU A 326 6.66 16.50 23.02
N GLY A 327 6.67 17.64 23.71
CA GLY A 327 6.20 17.74 25.10
C GLY A 327 4.74 17.34 25.24
N GLU A 328 3.85 17.87 24.39
CA GLU A 328 2.42 17.54 24.37
C GLU A 328 2.19 16.03 24.25
N GLN A 329 2.95 15.35 23.39
CA GLN A 329 2.77 13.93 23.12
C GLN A 329 3.40 13.04 24.19
N MET A 330 4.58 13.40 24.71
CA MET A 330 5.32 12.52 25.61
C MET A 330 4.91 12.68 27.07
N LEU A 331 4.69 13.90 27.52
CA LEU A 331 4.45 14.20 28.94
C LEU A 331 3.31 13.40 29.59
N PRO A 332 2.18 13.11 28.91
CA PRO A 332 1.08 12.38 29.53
C PRO A 332 1.48 11.05 30.18
N TRP A 333 2.31 10.25 29.47
CA TRP A 333 2.76 8.96 29.99
C TRP A 333 3.72 9.11 31.18
N PHE A 334 4.69 10.02 31.09
CA PHE A 334 5.64 10.26 32.19
C PHE A 334 4.97 10.87 33.41
N GLN A 335 4.03 11.80 33.23
CA GLN A 335 3.22 12.35 34.32
C GLN A 335 2.51 11.26 35.10
N TRP A 336 1.97 10.27 34.40
CA TRP A 336 1.34 9.12 35.03
C TRP A 336 2.38 8.22 35.72
N MET A 337 3.36 7.71 34.99
CA MET A 337 4.26 6.67 35.49
C MET A 337 5.25 7.16 36.55
N ASP A 338 5.86 8.33 36.34
CA ASP A 338 6.95 8.81 37.20
C ASP A 338 6.45 9.68 38.34
N PHE A 339 5.33 10.39 38.13
CA PHE A 339 4.82 11.38 39.08
C PHE A 339 3.47 11.00 39.69
N GLY A 340 2.84 9.90 39.26
CA GLY A 340 1.53 9.47 39.76
C GLY A 340 0.40 10.47 39.48
N LYS A 341 0.56 11.34 38.48
CA LYS A 341 -0.40 12.37 38.12
C LYS A 341 -1.37 11.85 37.06
N VAL A 342 -2.61 12.32 37.10
CA VAL A 342 -3.57 12.05 36.03
C VAL A 342 -3.23 12.97 34.85
N PRO A 343 -2.85 12.43 33.68
CA PRO A 343 -2.55 13.24 32.51
C PRO A 343 -3.82 13.94 31.98
N PHE A 344 -3.63 15.10 31.34
CA PHE A 344 -4.71 15.92 30.77
C PHE A 344 -5.76 16.39 31.79
N LEU A 345 -5.42 16.48 33.07
CA LEU A 345 -6.28 17.13 34.05
C LEU A 345 -6.49 18.58 33.60
N GLU A 346 -7.75 18.96 33.31
CA GLU A 346 -8.16 20.28 32.79
C GLU A 346 -7.83 20.56 31.30
N PHE A 347 -7.38 19.56 30.54
CA PHE A 347 -7.11 19.71 29.10
C PHE A 347 -7.91 18.69 28.28
N PHE A 348 -8.46 19.10 27.13
CA PHE A 348 -9.02 18.16 26.18
C PHE A 348 -7.88 17.61 25.31
N PRO A 349 -7.53 16.31 25.39
CA PRO A 349 -6.49 15.76 24.54
C PRO A 349 -6.99 15.75 23.09
N PHE A 350 -6.39 16.57 22.22
CA PHE A 350 -6.75 16.64 20.79
C PHE A 350 -6.58 15.29 20.08
N HIS A 351 -5.73 14.41 20.61
CA HIS A 351 -5.47 13.07 20.09
C HIS A 351 -5.91 11.92 21.03
N GLY A 352 -6.77 12.21 22.02
CA GLY A 352 -7.28 11.20 22.96
C GLY A 352 -6.19 10.43 23.72
N PHE A 353 -6.33 9.10 23.83
CA PHE A 353 -5.38 8.22 24.51
C PHE A 353 -4.15 7.83 23.66
N MET A 354 -4.04 8.33 22.43
CA MET A 354 -2.97 7.97 21.50
C MET A 354 -1.59 8.14 22.14
N HIS A 355 -1.36 9.29 22.78
CA HIS A 355 -0.10 9.65 23.44
C HIS A 355 0.25 8.77 24.64
N ILE A 356 -0.74 8.44 25.46
CA ILE A 356 -0.57 7.53 26.61
C ILE A 356 -0.21 6.13 26.10
N THR A 357 -0.91 5.66 25.07
CA THR A 357 -0.64 4.34 24.47
C THR A 357 0.74 4.30 23.83
N SER A 358 1.14 5.33 23.06
CA SER A 358 2.50 5.42 22.51
C SER A 358 3.56 5.38 23.61
N GLY A 359 3.40 6.19 24.67
CA GLY A 359 4.30 6.15 25.82
C GLY A 359 4.38 4.77 26.49
N ALA A 360 3.24 4.09 26.65
CA ALA A 360 3.19 2.72 27.17
C ALA A 360 3.93 1.72 26.27
N MET A 361 3.73 1.82 24.95
CA MET A 361 4.44 0.98 23.97
C MET A 361 5.95 1.27 23.98
N ASN A 362 6.34 2.54 24.12
CA ASN A 362 7.74 2.95 24.28
C ASN A 362 8.38 2.29 25.50
N ALA A 363 7.71 2.35 26.65
CA ALA A 363 8.21 1.74 27.89
C ALA A 363 8.24 0.20 27.85
N LEU A 364 7.31 -0.43 27.11
CA LEU A 364 7.21 -1.89 27.06
C LEU A 364 8.18 -2.52 26.06
N PHE A 365 8.31 -1.92 24.88
CA PHE A 365 8.99 -2.49 23.70
C PHE A 365 10.30 -1.79 23.35
N PHE A 366 10.61 -0.65 23.96
CA PHE A 366 11.87 0.09 23.77
C PHE A 366 12.48 0.41 25.14
N ASP A 367 13.24 1.51 25.24
CA ASP A 367 13.92 1.94 26.46
C ASP A 367 13.12 2.98 27.28
N GLY A 368 11.92 3.37 26.80
CA GLY A 368 11.10 4.39 27.43
C GLY A 368 11.65 5.82 27.32
N THR A 369 12.68 6.06 26.52
CA THR A 369 13.26 7.40 26.35
C THR A 369 12.63 8.17 25.19
N VAL A 370 12.94 9.47 25.11
CA VAL A 370 12.55 10.35 23.99
C VAL A 370 13.07 9.85 22.64
N GLY A 371 14.22 9.16 22.62
CA GLY A 371 14.86 8.71 21.39
C GLY A 371 14.01 7.72 20.58
N HIS A 372 13.19 6.92 21.26
CA HIS A 372 12.38 5.84 20.65
C HIS A 372 10.87 6.11 20.68
N TYR A 373 10.45 7.31 21.09
CA TYR A 373 9.02 7.62 21.19
C TYR A 373 8.31 7.56 19.84
N LEU A 374 8.93 8.02 18.75
CA LEU A 374 8.34 7.94 17.42
C LEU A 374 8.20 6.50 16.93
N ASP A 375 9.19 5.65 17.22
CA ASP A 375 9.16 4.22 16.90
C ASP A 375 7.97 3.53 17.56
N SER A 376 7.60 3.97 18.77
CA SER A 376 6.42 3.45 19.47
C SER A 376 5.09 3.82 18.81
N MET A 377 5.03 4.93 18.06
CA MET A 377 3.83 5.29 17.30
C MET A 377 3.61 4.33 16.12
N ALA A 378 4.68 3.80 15.51
CA ALA A 378 4.57 2.77 14.48
C ALA A 378 3.89 1.50 15.01
N ILE A 379 4.18 1.10 16.27
CA ILE A 379 3.49 -0.01 16.94
C ILE A 379 2.01 0.31 17.14
N LEU A 380 1.68 1.55 17.54
CA LEU A 380 0.29 1.95 17.72
C LEU A 380 -0.50 1.86 16.40
N PHE A 381 0.07 2.36 15.30
CA PHE A 381 -0.53 2.23 13.98
C PHE A 381 -0.68 0.76 13.57
N ALA A 382 0.35 -0.06 13.82
CA ALA A 382 0.33 -1.49 13.55
C ALA A 382 -0.75 -2.25 14.33
N VAL A 383 -1.05 -1.85 15.56
CA VAL A 383 -2.13 -2.44 16.39
C VAL A 383 -3.51 -1.95 15.95
N SER A 384 -3.61 -0.73 15.42
CA SER A 384 -4.87 -0.17 14.93
C SER A 384 -5.29 -0.66 13.55
N ALA A 385 -4.34 -1.22 12.79
CA ALA A 385 -4.48 -1.70 11.42
C ALA A 385 -4.97 -3.16 11.38
#